data_AF-A0A958WR48-F1
#
_entry.id   AF-A0A958WR48-F1
#
_cell.length_a   1.000
_cell.length_b   1.000
_cell.length_c   1.000
_cell.angle_alpha   90.00
_cell.angle_beta   90.00
_cell.angle_gamma   90.00
#
_symmetry.space_group_name_H-M   'P 1'
#
loop_
_entity.id
_entity.type
_entity.pdbx_description
1 polymer ?
#
loop_
_entity_poly.entity_id
_entity_poly.type
_entity_poly.pdbx_seq_one_letter_code
_entity_poly.pdbx_strand_id
1 'polypeptide(L)'
;MPQRNRSRRFVRKVLHAMDPIRYFRRLFISTSTETMTRKFLLIACLSGMFAVALGAFAAHILKKVLTDHQIQIFDTGVRYQFYHTIVLIAVAILGRYVSKRWAEIAGWLFVSGIALFSGSLYLLALVEFLEMPDLATLAGPITPIGGVLLIAGWAALFRACFDYKGRSRPH
;
A
#
# COMPACT_ATOMS: atom_id res chain seq x y z
N MET A 1 23.52 58.72 -14.73
CA MET A 1 23.81 57.42 -14.11
C MET A 1 22.63 56.39 -14.10
N PRO A 2 21.97 56.01 -15.22
CA PRO A 2 20.83 55.06 -15.17
C PRO A 2 21.17 53.61 -15.57
N GLN A 3 22.17 53.39 -16.44
CA GLN A 3 22.47 52.07 -17.00
C GLN A 3 23.07 51.07 -15.99
N ARG A 4 23.88 51.56 -15.04
CA ARG A 4 24.56 50.74 -14.03
C ARG A 4 23.60 50.04 -13.05
N ASN A 5 22.39 50.58 -12.88
CA ASN A 5 21.36 49.98 -12.03
C ASN A 5 20.53 48.91 -12.75
N ARG A 6 20.51 48.92 -14.09
CA ARG A 6 19.79 47.93 -14.89
C ARG A 6 20.59 46.63 -15.00
N SER A 7 21.91 46.73 -15.21
CA SER A 7 22.81 45.56 -15.20
C SER A 7 22.88 44.88 -13.83
N ARG A 8 22.96 45.64 -12.74
CA ARG A 8 22.92 45.08 -11.37
C ARG A 8 21.62 44.35 -11.05
N ARG A 9 20.47 44.86 -11.51
CA ARG A 9 19.17 44.18 -11.35
C ARG A 9 19.07 42.90 -12.16
N PHE A 10 19.61 42.90 -13.38
CA PHE A 10 19.66 41.71 -14.23
C PHE A 10 20.57 40.63 -13.63
N VAL A 11 21.80 40.99 -13.25
CA VAL A 11 22.75 40.08 -12.61
C VAL A 11 22.19 39.51 -11.31
N ARG A 12 21.51 40.32 -10.49
CA ARG A 12 20.89 39.84 -9.25
C ARG A 12 19.71 38.87 -9.51
N LYS A 13 18.93 39.09 -10.58
CA LYS A 13 17.89 38.13 -11.02
C LYS A 13 18.49 36.82 -11.54
N VAL A 14 19.57 36.90 -12.32
CA VAL A 14 20.28 35.72 -12.84
C VAL A 14 20.92 34.91 -11.71
N LEU A 15 21.60 35.57 -10.76
CA LEU A 15 22.18 34.91 -9.58
C LEU A 15 21.12 34.27 -8.68
N HIS A 16 19.94 34.88 -8.52
CA HIS A 16 18.83 34.25 -7.80
C HIS A 16 18.16 33.10 -8.57
N ALA A 17 18.18 33.12 -9.91
CA ALA A 17 17.67 32.05 -10.75
C ALA A 17 18.64 30.85 -10.83
N MET A 18 19.94 31.11 -10.69
CA MET A 18 21.02 30.13 -10.71
C MET A 18 21.45 29.65 -9.32
N ASP A 19 20.66 29.97 -8.28
CA ASP A 19 20.94 29.66 -6.88
C ASP A 19 21.01 28.13 -6.67
N PRO A 20 22.21 27.50 -6.68
CA PRO A 20 22.35 26.04 -6.76
C PRO A 20 21.79 25.37 -5.52
N ILE A 21 21.79 26.11 -4.41
CA ILE A 21 21.24 25.71 -3.12
C ILE A 21 19.74 25.44 -3.22
N ARG A 22 18.97 26.15 -4.06
CA ARG A 22 17.54 25.85 -4.26
C ARG A 22 17.31 24.59 -5.08
N TYR A 23 18.14 24.35 -6.08
CA TYR A 23 18.10 23.11 -6.86
C TYR A 23 18.46 21.92 -5.98
N PHE A 24 19.57 22.01 -5.23
CA PHE A 24 19.99 20.97 -4.30
C PHE A 24 18.97 20.75 -3.18
N ARG A 25 18.35 21.82 -2.65
CA ARG A 25 17.29 21.73 -1.65
C ARG A 25 16.02 21.08 -2.22
N ARG A 26 15.64 21.33 -3.48
CA ARG A 26 14.56 20.57 -4.16
C ARG A 26 14.95 19.11 -4.42
N LEU A 27 16.22 18.84 -4.68
CA LEU A 27 16.74 17.49 -4.93
C LEU A 27 16.84 16.65 -3.63
N PHE A 28 17.02 17.30 -2.48
CA PHE A 28 17.15 16.66 -1.17
C PHE A 28 15.89 16.68 -0.30
N ILE A 29 14.87 17.46 -0.65
CA ILE A 29 13.55 17.34 -0.03
C ILE A 29 12.83 16.17 -0.72
N SER A 30 13.25 14.94 -0.38
CA SER A 30 12.31 13.83 -0.36
C SER A 30 11.26 14.17 0.69
N THR A 31 10.16 14.82 0.27
CA THR A 31 9.00 15.00 1.15
C THR A 31 8.62 13.63 1.69
N SER A 32 8.37 13.51 2.99
CA SER A 32 8.10 12.24 3.68
C SER A 32 6.89 11.45 3.12
N THR A 33 6.12 12.05 2.21
CA THR A 33 5.05 11.43 1.40
C THR A 33 5.58 10.58 0.25
N GLU A 34 6.69 10.98 -0.39
CA GLU A 34 7.30 10.24 -1.50
C GLU A 34 7.85 8.88 -1.02
N THR A 35 8.43 8.85 0.18
CA THR A 35 8.97 7.61 0.77
C THR A 35 7.89 6.60 1.09
N MET A 36 6.74 7.03 1.62
CA MET A 36 5.62 6.14 1.95
C MET A 36 4.87 5.65 0.71
N THR A 37 4.62 6.54 -0.25
CA THR A 37 4.00 6.16 -1.54
C THR A 37 4.80 5.04 -2.20
N ARG A 38 6.12 5.21 -2.30
CA ARG A 38 7.01 4.19 -2.90
C ARG A 38 6.94 2.85 -2.15
N LYS A 39 6.97 2.87 -0.82
CA LYS A 39 6.90 1.64 0.01
C LYS A 39 5.62 0.85 -0.25
N PHE A 40 4.46 1.51 -0.16
CA PHE A 40 3.19 0.82 -0.35
C PHE A 40 2.98 0.34 -1.78
N LEU A 41 3.43 1.09 -2.79
CA LEU A 41 3.40 0.60 -4.18
C LEU A 41 4.28 -0.64 -4.37
N LEU A 42 5.51 -0.66 -3.82
CA LEU A 42 6.38 -1.84 -3.91
C LEU A 42 5.75 -3.06 -3.21
N ILE A 43 5.22 -2.87 -2.00
CA ILE A 43 4.54 -3.95 -1.25
C ILE A 43 3.30 -4.43 -2.02
N ALA A 44 2.50 -3.52 -2.58
CA ALA A 44 1.33 -3.88 -3.36
C ALA A 44 1.68 -4.64 -4.64
N CYS A 45 2.72 -4.23 -5.38
CA CYS A 45 3.18 -4.95 -6.56
C CYS A 45 3.62 -6.38 -6.21
N LEU A 46 4.39 -6.55 -5.12
CA LEU A 46 4.78 -7.87 -4.64
C LEU A 46 3.57 -8.69 -4.20
N SER A 47 2.64 -8.09 -3.45
CA SER A 47 1.43 -8.77 -2.98
C SER A 47 0.54 -9.20 -4.15
N GLY A 48 0.37 -8.36 -5.18
CA GLY A 48 -0.38 -8.70 -6.38
C GLY A 48 0.29 -9.83 -7.18
N MET A 49 1.61 -9.81 -7.32
CA MET A 49 2.37 -10.89 -7.94
C MET A 49 2.16 -12.21 -7.21
N PHE A 50 2.23 -12.22 -5.87
CA PHE A 50 1.93 -13.42 -5.09
C PHE A 50 0.48 -13.87 -5.21
N ALA A 51 -0.48 -12.95 -5.21
CA ALA A 51 -1.90 -13.31 -5.35
C ALA A 51 -2.17 -14.01 -6.69
N VAL A 52 -1.60 -13.49 -7.78
CA VAL A 52 -1.73 -14.12 -9.12
C VAL A 52 -1.03 -15.49 -9.14
N ALA A 53 0.19 -15.58 -8.61
CA ALA A 53 0.93 -16.83 -8.58
C ALA A 53 0.20 -17.92 -7.77
N LEU A 54 -0.27 -17.59 -6.56
CA LEU A 54 -1.01 -18.50 -5.69
C LEU A 54 -2.37 -18.86 -6.28
N GLY A 55 -3.09 -17.92 -6.90
CA GLY A 55 -4.36 -18.21 -7.58
C GLY A 55 -4.20 -19.16 -8.77
N ALA A 56 -3.16 -18.96 -9.59
CA ALA A 56 -2.85 -19.86 -10.69
C ALA A 56 -2.43 -21.25 -10.16
N PHE A 57 -1.61 -21.29 -9.11
CA PHE A 57 -1.21 -22.53 -8.45
C PHE A 57 -2.42 -23.29 -7.90
N ALA A 58 -3.38 -22.57 -7.29
CA ALA A 58 -4.61 -23.16 -6.78
C ALA A 58 -5.44 -23.80 -7.91
N ALA A 59 -5.67 -23.05 -8.99
CA ALA A 59 -6.52 -23.45 -10.09
C ALA A 59 -5.95 -24.65 -10.89
N HIS A 60 -4.64 -24.73 -11.08
CA HIS A 60 -4.01 -25.75 -11.93
C HIS A 60 -3.49 -26.97 -11.17
N ILE A 61 -3.04 -26.78 -9.92
CA ILE A 61 -2.36 -27.82 -9.14
C ILE A 61 -3.20 -28.23 -7.93
N LEU A 62 -3.53 -27.30 -7.03
CA LEU A 62 -4.18 -27.68 -5.75
C LEU A 62 -5.57 -28.28 -5.94
N LYS A 63 -6.36 -27.82 -6.93
CA LYS A 63 -7.69 -28.37 -7.20
C LYS A 63 -7.72 -29.88 -7.46
N LYS A 64 -6.56 -30.49 -7.78
CA LYS A 64 -6.45 -31.93 -8.04
C LYS A 64 -6.18 -32.75 -6.76
N VAL A 65 -5.78 -32.10 -5.68
CA VAL A 65 -5.33 -32.77 -4.44
C VAL A 65 -6.10 -32.31 -3.20
N LEU A 66 -6.58 -31.06 -3.18
CA LEU A 66 -7.37 -30.50 -2.09
C LEU A 66 -8.86 -30.81 -2.28
N THR A 67 -9.57 -30.90 -1.17
CA THR A 67 -11.04 -30.97 -1.16
C THR A 67 -11.65 -29.65 -1.63
N ASP A 68 -12.91 -29.69 -2.07
CA ASP A 68 -13.65 -28.47 -2.47
C ASP A 68 -13.69 -27.42 -1.35
N HIS A 69 -13.82 -27.86 -0.09
CA HIS A 69 -13.81 -26.96 1.06
C HIS A 69 -12.48 -26.24 1.23
N GLN A 70 -11.36 -26.98 1.20
CA GLN A 70 -10.01 -26.41 1.32
C GLN A 70 -9.68 -25.45 0.17
N ILE A 71 -10.12 -25.79 -1.05
CA ILE A 71 -9.98 -24.88 -2.20
C ILE A 71 -10.77 -23.59 -2.00
N GLN A 72 -12.00 -23.66 -1.48
CA GLN A 72 -12.79 -22.46 -1.20
C GLN A 72 -12.12 -21.55 -0.15
N ILE A 73 -11.49 -22.13 0.87
CA ILE A 73 -10.70 -21.41 1.88
C ILE A 73 -9.51 -20.71 1.20
N PHE A 74 -8.74 -21.46 0.40
CA PHE A 74 -7.56 -20.93 -0.29
C PHE A 74 -7.93 -19.80 -1.27
N ASP A 75 -8.96 -20.01 -2.10
CA ASP A 75 -9.46 -19.02 -3.05
C ASP A 75 -9.98 -17.77 -2.33
N THR A 76 -10.56 -17.91 -1.14
CA THR A 76 -10.95 -16.76 -0.32
C THR A 76 -9.74 -15.94 0.12
N GLY A 77 -8.64 -16.60 0.53
CA GLY A 77 -7.37 -15.93 0.80
C GLY A 77 -6.87 -15.14 -0.41
N VAL A 78 -6.87 -15.75 -1.61
CA VAL A 78 -6.41 -15.10 -2.85
C VAL A 78 -7.25 -13.87 -3.18
N ARG A 79 -8.58 -13.99 -3.11
CA ARG A 79 -9.49 -12.87 -3.40
C ARG A 79 -9.26 -11.70 -2.44
N TYR A 80 -9.18 -11.96 -1.14
CA TYR A 80 -8.97 -10.89 -0.15
C TYR A 80 -7.60 -10.23 -0.30
N GLN A 81 -6.53 -11.02 -0.55
CA GLN A 81 -5.22 -10.45 -0.86
C GLN A 81 -5.27 -9.53 -2.08
N PHE A 82 -5.94 -9.95 -3.15
CA PHE A 82 -6.02 -9.17 -4.38
C PHE A 82 -6.84 -7.88 -4.21
N TYR A 83 -8.00 -7.95 -3.55
CA TYR A 83 -8.83 -6.78 -3.27
C TYR A 83 -8.08 -5.75 -2.43
N HIS A 84 -7.43 -6.16 -1.35
CA HIS A 84 -6.73 -5.23 -0.47
C HIS A 84 -5.38 -4.77 -1.04
N THR A 85 -4.79 -5.52 -1.98
CA THR A 85 -3.66 -5.04 -2.78
C THR A 85 -4.06 -3.85 -3.64
N ILE A 86 -5.19 -3.93 -4.35
CA ILE A 86 -5.72 -2.81 -5.14
C ILE A 86 -6.00 -1.60 -4.24
N VAL A 87 -6.60 -1.84 -3.07
CA VAL A 87 -6.85 -0.78 -2.08
C VAL A 87 -5.53 -0.17 -1.60
N LEU A 88 -4.48 -0.96 -1.37
CA LEU A 88 -3.17 -0.46 -0.96
C LEU A 88 -2.53 0.43 -2.04
N ILE A 89 -2.69 0.10 -3.32
CA ILE A 89 -2.30 0.98 -4.44
C ILE A 89 -3.10 2.29 -4.37
N ALA A 90 -4.42 2.21 -4.16
CA ALA A 90 -5.27 3.38 -4.04
C ALA A 90 -4.86 4.26 -2.84
N VAL A 91 -4.55 3.68 -1.69
CA VAL A 91 -4.04 4.39 -0.50
C VAL A 91 -2.74 5.14 -0.81
N ALA A 92 -1.80 4.49 -1.52
CA ALA A 92 -0.55 5.11 -1.90
C ALA A 92 -0.77 6.35 -2.80
N ILE A 93 -1.71 6.26 -3.74
CA ILE A 93 -2.05 7.37 -4.65
C ILE A 93 -2.81 8.48 -3.91
N LEU A 94 -3.84 8.11 -3.12
CA LEU A 94 -4.69 9.04 -2.39
C LEU A 94 -3.96 9.77 -1.29
N GLY A 95 -2.94 9.17 -0.66
CA GLY A 95 -2.14 9.76 0.41
C GLY A 95 -1.49 11.10 0.07
N ARG A 96 -1.44 11.48 -1.22
CA ARG A 96 -1.01 12.81 -1.71
C ARG A 96 -2.08 13.89 -1.58
N TYR A 97 -3.34 13.50 -1.50
CA TYR A 97 -4.52 14.38 -1.52
C TYR A 97 -5.27 14.38 -0.18
N VAL A 98 -5.10 13.36 0.65
CA VAL A 98 -5.77 13.22 1.95
C VAL A 98 -4.77 13.39 3.10
N SER A 99 -5.25 13.22 4.34
CA SER A 99 -4.35 13.20 5.51
C SER A 99 -3.29 12.10 5.42
N LYS A 100 -2.04 12.53 5.34
CA LYS A 100 -0.86 11.64 5.29
C LYS A 100 -0.85 10.63 6.44
N ARG A 101 -1.05 11.09 7.67
CA ARG A 101 -1.02 10.23 8.87
C ARG A 101 -2.05 9.11 8.77
N TRP A 102 -3.29 9.43 8.41
CA TRP A 102 -4.37 8.44 8.34
C TRP A 102 -4.20 7.50 7.14
N ALA A 103 -3.69 7.99 6.01
CA ALA A 103 -3.35 7.14 4.87
C ALA A 103 -2.20 6.16 5.20
N GLU A 104 -1.18 6.59 5.95
CA GLU A 104 -0.10 5.71 6.41
C GLU A 104 -0.60 4.62 7.35
N ILE A 105 -1.46 4.97 8.31
CA ILE A 105 -2.11 4.01 9.22
C ILE A 105 -2.93 3.01 8.41
N ALA A 106 -3.78 3.48 7.49
CA ALA A 106 -4.58 2.63 6.63
C ALA A 106 -3.71 1.64 5.82
N GLY A 107 -2.63 2.13 5.21
CA GLY A 107 -1.73 1.30 4.41
C GLY A 107 -1.08 0.17 5.23
N TRP A 108 -0.57 0.47 6.42
CA TRP A 108 0.01 -0.57 7.29
C TRP A 108 -1.04 -1.54 7.84
N LEU A 109 -2.25 -1.07 8.14
CA LEU A 109 -3.36 -1.94 8.52
C LEU A 109 -3.74 -2.91 7.40
N PHE A 110 -3.77 -2.45 6.14
CA PHE A 110 -4.00 -3.33 5.00
C PHE A 110 -2.85 -4.31 4.79
N VAL A 111 -1.58 -3.88 4.89
CA VAL A 111 -0.44 -4.80 4.76
C VAL A 111 -0.49 -5.92 5.81
N SER A 112 -0.65 -5.54 7.09
CA SER A 112 -0.75 -6.52 8.18
C SER A 112 -2.01 -7.38 8.08
N GLY A 113 -3.14 -6.78 7.69
CA GLY A 113 -4.40 -7.46 7.48
C GLY A 113 -4.33 -8.49 6.35
N ILE A 114 -3.70 -8.16 5.21
CA ILE A 114 -3.45 -9.10 4.11
C ILE A 114 -2.61 -10.27 4.60
N ALA A 115 -1.48 -10.00 5.26
CA ALA A 115 -0.57 -11.03 5.73
C ALA A 115 -1.24 -11.99 6.73
N LEU A 116 -1.98 -11.45 7.70
CA LEU A 116 -2.63 -12.26 8.73
C LEU A 116 -3.91 -12.93 8.22
N PHE A 117 -4.77 -12.24 7.49
CA PHE A 117 -6.03 -12.82 6.98
C PHE A 117 -5.76 -13.81 5.84
N SER A 118 -5.10 -13.37 4.78
CA SER A 118 -4.91 -14.21 3.58
C SER A 118 -3.87 -15.28 3.83
N GLY A 119 -2.77 -14.94 4.52
CA GLY A 119 -1.72 -15.89 4.87
C GLY A 119 -2.20 -17.01 5.78
N SER A 120 -3.05 -16.72 6.77
CA SER A 120 -3.62 -17.77 7.63
C SER A 120 -4.59 -18.68 6.88
N LEU A 121 -5.39 -18.17 5.94
CA LEU A 121 -6.27 -19.00 5.10
C LEU A 121 -5.47 -19.93 4.17
N TYR A 122 -4.35 -19.47 3.60
CA TYR A 122 -3.45 -20.34 2.83
C TYR A 122 -2.86 -21.44 3.71
N LEU A 123 -2.40 -21.07 4.91
CA LEU A 123 -1.85 -22.04 5.84
C LEU A 123 -2.92 -23.05 6.23
N LEU A 124 -4.13 -22.60 6.61
CA LEU A 124 -5.25 -23.44 7.01
C LEU A 124 -5.60 -24.48 5.95
N ALA A 125 -5.78 -24.05 4.69
CA ALA A 125 -6.10 -24.95 3.59
C ALA A 125 -5.03 -26.02 3.35
N LEU A 126 -3.75 -25.69 3.57
CA LEU A 126 -2.64 -26.63 3.39
C LEU A 126 -2.43 -27.56 4.59
N VAL A 127 -2.56 -27.07 5.83
CA VAL A 127 -2.37 -27.89 7.04
C VAL A 127 -3.53 -28.85 7.28
N GLU A 128 -4.76 -28.47 6.86
CA GLU A 128 -5.88 -29.40 6.82
C GLU A 128 -5.63 -30.56 5.83
N PHE A 129 -4.95 -30.29 4.71
CA PHE A 129 -4.57 -31.32 3.76
C PHE A 129 -3.40 -32.19 4.24
N LEU A 130 -2.44 -31.59 4.95
CA LEU A 130 -1.31 -32.31 5.56
C LEU A 130 -1.68 -33.03 6.86
N GLU A 131 -2.95 -33.02 7.27
CA GLU A 131 -3.44 -33.62 8.50
C GLU A 131 -2.65 -33.17 9.75
N MET A 132 -2.30 -31.88 9.82
CA MET A 132 -1.56 -31.25 10.92
C MET A 132 -2.49 -30.40 11.82
N PRO A 133 -3.24 -31.01 12.76
CA PRO A 133 -4.29 -30.34 13.53
C PRO A 133 -3.78 -29.24 14.45
N ASP A 134 -2.56 -29.37 15.00
CA ASP A 134 -1.99 -28.38 15.91
C ASP A 134 -1.76 -27.02 15.22
N LEU A 135 -1.28 -27.05 13.96
CA LEU A 135 -1.10 -25.82 13.18
C LEU A 135 -2.43 -25.24 12.70
N ALA A 136 -3.41 -26.08 12.36
CA ALA A 136 -4.74 -25.63 11.97
C ALA A 136 -5.41 -24.81 13.09
N THR A 137 -5.27 -25.31 14.33
CA THR A 137 -5.81 -24.66 15.54
C THR A 137 -5.18 -23.29 15.80
N LEU A 138 -3.91 -23.10 15.42
CA LEU A 138 -3.24 -21.79 15.51
C LEU A 138 -3.68 -20.84 14.39
N ALA A 139 -3.86 -21.34 13.16
CA ALA A 139 -4.21 -20.51 12.01
C ALA A 139 -5.63 -19.93 12.09
N GLY A 140 -6.58 -20.70 12.64
CA GLY A 140 -7.98 -20.29 12.77
C GLY A 140 -8.18 -18.93 13.48
N PRO A 141 -7.69 -18.76 14.72
CA PRO A 141 -7.83 -17.51 15.47
C PRO A 141 -7.08 -16.30 14.87
N ILE A 142 -6.09 -16.52 14.01
CA ILE A 142 -5.35 -15.44 13.35
C ILE A 142 -6.20 -14.77 12.26
N THR A 143 -7.10 -15.54 11.61
CA THR A 143 -7.94 -15.03 10.52
C THR A 143 -8.84 -13.87 10.98
N PRO A 144 -9.62 -13.96 12.07
CA PRO A 144 -10.43 -12.84 12.57
C PRO A 144 -9.61 -11.59 12.90
N ILE A 145 -8.39 -11.75 13.45
CA ILE A 145 -7.50 -10.62 13.76
C ILE A 145 -7.13 -9.91 12.46
N GLY A 146 -6.75 -10.66 11.42
CA GLY A 146 -6.51 -10.11 10.09
C GLY A 146 -7.73 -9.35 9.55
N GLY A 147 -8.93 -9.92 9.69
CA GLY A 147 -10.18 -9.30 9.27
C GLY A 147 -10.46 -7.96 9.99
N VAL A 148 -10.24 -7.91 11.29
CA VAL A 148 -10.36 -6.67 12.09
C VAL A 148 -9.37 -5.61 11.61
N LEU A 149 -8.13 -5.99 11.28
CA LEU A 149 -7.15 -5.04 10.72
C LEU A 149 -7.58 -4.51 9.35
N LEU A 150 -8.15 -5.35 8.48
CA LEU A 150 -8.67 -4.92 7.19
C LEU A 150 -9.83 -3.92 7.36
N ILE A 151 -10.74 -4.17 8.30
CA ILE A 151 -11.84 -3.24 8.65
C ILE A 151 -11.28 -1.93 9.20
N ALA A 152 -10.32 -2.00 10.12
CA ALA A 152 -9.67 -0.82 10.69
C ALA A 152 -8.92 -0.02 9.61
N GLY A 153 -8.32 -0.69 8.62
CA GLY A 153 -7.69 -0.06 7.46
C GLY A 153 -8.67 0.78 6.65
N TRP A 154 -9.86 0.23 6.37
CA TRP A 154 -10.94 0.97 5.74
C TRP A 154 -11.44 2.14 6.59
N ALA A 155 -11.60 1.96 7.90
CA ALA A 155 -12.01 3.05 8.80
C ALA A 155 -10.98 4.19 8.85
N ALA A 156 -9.69 3.86 8.87
CA ALA A 156 -8.60 4.84 8.80
C ALA A 156 -8.59 5.58 7.45
N LEU A 157 -8.81 4.87 6.33
CA LEU A 157 -8.91 5.49 5.01
C LEU A 157 -10.13 6.41 4.92
N PHE A 158 -11.28 5.98 5.44
CA PHE A 158 -12.49 6.80 5.57
C PHE A 158 -12.20 8.09 6.35
N ARG A 159 -11.52 7.98 7.50
CA ARG A 159 -11.10 9.16 8.27
C ARG A 159 -10.17 10.08 7.48
N ALA A 160 -9.25 9.51 6.69
CA ALA A 160 -8.32 10.31 5.88
C ALA A 160 -9.07 11.22 4.89
N CYS A 161 -10.16 10.72 4.29
CA CYS A 161 -10.93 11.42 3.26
C CYS A 161 -11.60 12.72 3.74
N PHE A 162 -11.85 12.90 5.05
CA PHE A 162 -12.35 14.19 5.58
C PHE A 162 -11.35 15.34 5.38
N ASP A 163 -10.06 15.02 5.23
CA ASP A 163 -9.00 15.99 5.00
C ASP A 163 -8.64 16.10 3.50
N TYR A 164 -9.55 15.72 2.59
CA TYR A 164 -9.31 15.75 1.15
C TYR A 164 -9.09 17.18 0.65
N LYS A 165 -7.92 17.41 0.04
CA LYS A 165 -7.54 18.66 -0.61
C LYS A 165 -7.63 18.46 -2.12
N GLY A 166 -8.76 18.88 -2.70
CA GLY A 166 -8.86 19.06 -4.14
C GLY A 166 -7.79 20.06 -4.60
N ARG A 167 -7.17 19.84 -5.78
CA ARG A 167 -6.17 20.77 -6.32
C ARG A 167 -6.79 22.17 -6.48
N SER A 168 -6.54 23.08 -5.54
CA SER A 168 -6.77 24.51 -5.78
C SER A 168 -5.83 24.94 -6.89
N ARG A 169 -6.39 25.37 -8.03
CA ARG A 169 -5.61 25.92 -9.15
C ARG A 169 -4.72 27.06 -8.63
N PRO A 170 -3.46 27.16 -9.06
CA PRO A 170 -2.70 28.38 -8.84
C PRO A 170 -3.41 29.50 -9.62
N HIS A 171 -3.88 30.53 -8.90
CA HIS A 171 -4.23 31.83 -9.47
C HIS A 171 -2.96 32.55 -9.93
#